data_AF-A0A938GPC4-F1
#
_entry.id   AF-A0A938GPC4-F1
#
_cell.length_a   1.000
_cell.length_b   1.000
_cell.length_c   1.000
_cell.angle_alpha   90.00
_cell.angle_beta   90.00
_cell.angle_gamma   90.00
#
_symmetry.space_group_name_H-M   'P 1'
#
loop_
_entity.id
_entity.type
_entity.pdbx_description
1 polymer ?
#
loop_
_entity_poly.entity_id
_entity_poly.type
_entity_poly.pdbx_seq_one_letter_code
_entity_poly.pdbx_strand_id
1 'polypeptide(L)'
;MRDLPKPDVILTHESDLDGLVAGVLLQRLAKHIFNCEVPLQAYHYQAWRQRDHRETAAWVTDLAFDSRMDRPGWWILDHHTCESSARNARLSIDTTKSAGLLCYELCKAEGLGSPELDRLVRLNNIADLFLDDDPEFGTACDYASLVKVYQFWNIHRLLEGKIERLLDHPLLEVMQTKRRVENPIGVAWSRGNVIAISPEVGLVETVLGNTNLIVNQLLEEKATPHPVLVT
;
A
#
# COMPACT_ATOMS: atom_id res chain seq x y z
N MET A 1 7.94 -4.33 22.96
CA MET A 1 6.55 -4.65 22.56
C MET A 1 5.70 -5.36 23.63
N ARG A 2 6.15 -5.51 24.90
CA ARG A 2 5.48 -6.33 25.94
C ARG A 2 4.14 -5.80 26.50
N ASP A 3 3.54 -4.78 25.90
CA ASP A 3 2.29 -4.17 26.38
C ASP A 3 1.33 -3.84 25.22
N LEU A 4 1.37 -4.65 24.15
CA LEU A 4 0.39 -4.54 23.07
C LEU A 4 -0.87 -5.36 23.42
N PRO A 5 -2.08 -4.83 23.22
CA PRO A 5 -3.30 -5.60 23.40
C PRO A 5 -3.34 -6.73 22.37
N LYS A 6 -3.77 -7.93 22.80
CA LYS A 6 -4.05 -9.03 21.88
C LYS A 6 -5.22 -8.62 20.97
N PRO A 7 -5.04 -8.54 19.65
CA PRO A 7 -6.11 -8.11 18.76
C PRO A 7 -7.14 -9.24 18.53
N ASP A 8 -8.40 -8.86 18.42
CA ASP A 8 -9.48 -9.73 17.92
C ASP A 8 -9.41 -9.84 16.39
N VAL A 9 -8.92 -8.78 15.73
CA VAL A 9 -8.82 -8.65 14.27
C VAL A 9 -7.62 -7.80 13.88
N ILE A 10 -7.06 -8.09 12.70
CA ILE A 10 -6.12 -7.22 11.99
C ILE A 10 -6.82 -6.64 10.77
N LEU A 11 -6.76 -5.32 10.62
CA LEU A 11 -7.44 -4.56 9.58
C LEU A 11 -6.40 -3.87 8.69
N THR A 12 -6.53 -4.03 7.38
CA THR A 12 -5.58 -3.46 6.40
C THR A 12 -6.27 -2.93 5.14
N HIS A 13 -5.56 -2.14 4.33
CA HIS A 13 -6.03 -1.80 3.00
C HIS A 13 -5.94 -2.98 2.03
N GLU A 14 -6.84 -3.05 1.05
CA GLU A 14 -6.89 -4.17 0.10
C GLU A 14 -6.48 -3.83 -1.35
N SER A 15 -6.20 -2.58 -1.67
CA SER A 15 -6.09 -2.18 -3.09
C SER A 15 -4.66 -2.15 -3.63
N ASP A 16 -3.64 -2.34 -2.79
CA ASP A 16 -2.24 -2.26 -3.17
C ASP A 16 -1.35 -3.25 -2.41
N LEU A 17 -0.06 -3.20 -2.76
CA LEU A 17 0.95 -4.06 -2.16
C LEU A 17 1.23 -3.70 -0.70
N ASP A 18 1.12 -2.41 -0.33
CA ASP A 18 1.47 -1.95 1.01
C ASP A 18 0.53 -2.55 2.05
N GLY A 19 -0.78 -2.46 1.79
CA GLY A 19 -1.80 -3.10 2.63
C GLY A 19 -1.63 -4.62 2.73
N LEU A 20 -1.21 -5.30 1.65
CA LEU A 20 -0.93 -6.74 1.66
C LEU A 20 0.28 -7.08 2.53
N VAL A 21 1.40 -6.41 2.31
CA VAL A 21 2.65 -6.63 3.05
C VAL A 21 2.43 -6.31 4.53
N ALA A 22 1.87 -5.15 4.85
CA ALA A 22 1.59 -4.70 6.20
C ALA A 22 0.65 -5.67 6.94
N GLY A 23 -0.48 -6.02 6.35
CA GLY A 23 -1.48 -6.91 6.95
C GLY A 23 -0.95 -8.30 7.26
N VAL A 24 -0.23 -8.92 6.31
CA VAL A 24 0.36 -10.26 6.52
C VAL A 24 1.46 -10.22 7.58
N LEU A 25 2.30 -9.18 7.59
CA LEU A 25 3.35 -9.03 8.60
C LEU A 25 2.77 -8.85 10.01
N LEU A 26 1.72 -8.04 10.17
CA LEU A 26 1.03 -7.93 11.46
C LEU A 26 0.39 -9.25 11.90
N GLN A 27 -0.18 -10.03 10.97
CA GLN A 27 -0.74 -11.34 11.31
C GLN A 27 0.34 -12.30 11.80
N ARG A 28 1.51 -12.26 11.15
CA ARG A 28 2.69 -13.03 11.56
C ARG A 28 3.21 -12.60 12.93
N LEU A 29 3.29 -11.29 13.19
CA LEU A 29 3.70 -10.73 14.48
C LEU A 29 2.73 -11.14 15.60
N ALA A 30 1.43 -11.02 15.38
CA ALA A 30 0.41 -11.42 16.34
C ALA A 30 0.50 -12.92 16.65
N LYS A 31 0.71 -13.76 15.62
CA LYS A 31 0.92 -15.20 15.80
C LYS A 31 2.17 -15.50 16.62
N HIS A 32 3.27 -14.78 16.41
CA HIS A 32 4.49 -14.94 17.18
C HIS A 32 4.30 -14.55 18.66
N ILE A 33 3.69 -13.40 18.92
CA ILE A 33 3.55 -12.84 20.28
C ILE A 33 2.49 -13.60 21.10
N PHE A 34 1.35 -13.97 20.49
CA PHE A 34 0.20 -14.52 21.23
C PHE A 34 -0.07 -16.00 20.97
N ASN A 35 0.74 -16.65 20.11
CA ASN A 35 0.58 -18.05 19.72
C ASN A 35 -0.85 -18.39 19.22
N CYS A 36 -1.45 -17.48 18.47
CA CYS A 36 -2.77 -17.69 17.86
C CYS A 36 -2.86 -17.02 16.49
N GLU A 37 -3.68 -17.60 15.61
CA GLU A 37 -3.98 -16.99 14.32
C GLU A 37 -5.09 -15.95 14.49
N VAL A 38 -4.75 -14.69 14.29
CA VAL A 38 -5.70 -13.57 14.33
C VAL A 38 -6.29 -13.38 12.93
N PRO A 39 -7.62 -13.23 12.79
CA PRO A 39 -8.24 -12.96 11.50
C PRO A 39 -7.68 -11.68 10.86
N LEU A 40 -7.27 -11.79 9.60
CA LEU A 40 -6.93 -10.66 8.74
C LEU A 40 -8.17 -10.27 7.93
N GLN A 41 -8.51 -8.99 7.92
CA GLN A 41 -9.59 -8.44 7.09
C GLN A 41 -9.03 -7.22 6.34
N ALA A 42 -9.28 -7.18 5.04
CA ALA A 42 -8.78 -6.15 4.14
C ALA A 42 -9.97 -5.37 3.57
N TYR A 43 -9.81 -4.06 3.43
CA TYR A 43 -10.90 -3.17 3.01
C TYR A 43 -10.44 -2.14 1.99
N HIS A 44 -11.23 -1.96 0.93
CA HIS A 44 -11.19 -0.76 0.11
C HIS A 44 -11.85 0.40 0.86
N TYR A 45 -11.53 1.63 0.45
CA TYR A 45 -11.92 2.85 1.15
C TYR A 45 -13.43 2.94 1.47
N GLN A 46 -14.29 2.71 0.47
CA GLN A 46 -15.74 2.81 0.66
C GLN A 46 -16.28 1.75 1.63
N ALA A 47 -15.80 0.50 1.57
CA ALA A 47 -16.23 -0.53 2.52
C ALA A 47 -15.72 -0.23 3.94
N TRP A 48 -14.49 0.28 4.07
CA TRP A 48 -13.94 0.70 5.36
C TRP A 48 -14.78 1.79 6.05
N ARG A 49 -15.23 2.79 5.28
CA ARG A 49 -16.08 3.87 5.81
C ARG A 49 -17.43 3.37 6.34
N GLN A 50 -17.94 2.29 5.80
CA GLN A 50 -19.24 1.71 6.16
C GLN A 50 -19.12 0.59 7.20
N ARG A 51 -17.91 0.15 7.51
CA ARG A 51 -17.67 -0.95 8.45
C ARG A 51 -17.99 -0.53 9.88
N ASP A 52 -18.82 -1.33 10.55
CA ASP A 52 -19.01 -1.28 12.00
C ASP A 52 -17.75 -1.81 12.72
N HIS A 53 -17.29 -1.09 13.73
CA HIS A 53 -16.18 -1.51 14.60
C HIS A 53 -16.75 -2.16 15.86
N ARG A 54 -16.83 -3.49 15.88
CA ARG A 54 -17.45 -4.26 16.98
C ARG A 54 -16.42 -4.89 17.91
N GLU A 55 -15.17 -4.94 17.48
CA GLU A 55 -14.07 -5.59 18.16
C GLU A 55 -13.63 -4.80 19.39
N THR A 56 -13.18 -5.52 20.42
CA THR A 56 -12.68 -4.93 21.67
C THR A 56 -11.25 -4.45 21.48
N ALA A 57 -10.44 -5.22 20.76
CA ALA A 57 -9.09 -4.85 20.40
C ALA A 57 -8.86 -5.12 18.90
N ALA A 58 -8.17 -4.20 18.22
CA ALA A 58 -7.81 -4.35 16.82
C ALA A 58 -6.43 -3.78 16.56
N TRP A 59 -5.69 -4.40 15.65
CA TRP A 59 -4.51 -3.79 15.05
C TRP A 59 -4.89 -3.33 13.64
N VAL A 60 -4.62 -2.07 13.33
CA VAL A 60 -5.00 -1.46 12.06
C VAL A 60 -3.76 -0.91 11.36
N THR A 61 -3.65 -1.15 10.06
CA THR A 61 -2.53 -0.67 9.26
C THR A 61 -2.98 -0.24 7.87
N ASP A 62 -2.24 0.69 7.26
CA ASP A 62 -2.51 1.23 5.93
C ASP A 62 -3.95 1.79 5.75
N LEU A 63 -4.57 2.20 6.85
CA LEU A 63 -5.90 2.77 6.88
C LEU A 63 -5.84 4.03 7.72
N ALA A 64 -5.95 5.18 7.03
CA ALA A 64 -5.87 6.49 7.63
C ALA A 64 -6.73 6.59 8.90
N PHE A 65 -6.09 7.03 9.98
CA PHE A 65 -6.74 7.18 11.28
C PHE A 65 -7.93 8.15 11.19
N ASP A 66 -9.08 7.70 11.68
CA ASP A 66 -10.23 8.55 11.92
C ASP A 66 -10.81 8.34 13.32
N SER A 67 -11.63 9.30 13.78
CA SER A 67 -12.17 9.31 15.15
C SER A 67 -12.94 8.05 15.56
N ARG A 68 -13.49 7.26 14.61
CA ARG A 68 -14.19 5.99 14.92
C ARG A 68 -13.24 4.92 15.43
N MET A 69 -11.94 5.06 15.12
CA MET A 69 -10.88 4.14 15.53
C MET A 69 -10.31 4.50 16.91
N ASP A 70 -10.66 5.65 17.49
CA ASP A 70 -10.16 6.11 18.79
C ASP A 70 -10.79 5.35 19.97
N ARG A 71 -10.47 4.07 20.07
CA ARG A 71 -11.05 3.12 21.01
C ARG A 71 -9.96 2.49 21.88
N PRO A 72 -10.24 2.18 23.16
CA PRO A 72 -9.31 1.43 24.00
C PRO A 72 -8.96 0.08 23.37
N GLY A 73 -7.71 -0.37 23.51
CA GLY A 73 -7.26 -1.66 22.97
C GLY A 73 -7.01 -1.66 21.45
N TRP A 74 -7.23 -0.53 20.77
CA TRP A 74 -6.93 -0.39 19.35
C TRP A 74 -5.52 0.18 19.17
N TRP A 75 -4.77 -0.40 18.26
CA TRP A 75 -3.45 0.06 17.85
C TRP A 75 -3.44 0.32 16.35
N ILE A 76 -3.11 1.55 15.98
CA ILE A 76 -3.03 2.01 14.60
C ILE A 76 -1.56 2.21 14.27
N LEU A 77 -1.10 1.51 13.25
CA LEU A 77 0.25 1.55 12.72
C LEU A 77 0.17 1.92 11.24
N ASP A 78 0.40 3.18 10.93
CA ASP A 78 0.06 3.73 9.62
C ASP A 78 1.05 4.83 9.21
N HIS A 79 1.04 5.21 7.94
CA HIS A 79 1.91 6.24 7.39
C HIS A 79 1.17 7.47 6.90
N HIS A 80 -0.16 7.40 6.79
CA HIS A 80 -0.97 8.55 6.41
C HIS A 80 -0.91 9.66 7.48
N THR A 81 -0.92 10.90 7.01
CA THR A 81 -1.05 12.07 7.88
C THR A 81 -2.35 12.00 8.68
N CYS A 82 -2.27 12.31 9.97
CA CYS A 82 -3.42 12.31 10.87
C CYS A 82 -3.81 13.75 11.21
N GLU A 83 -5.05 14.13 10.92
CA GLU A 83 -5.58 15.45 11.27
C GLU A 83 -5.99 15.57 12.74
N SER A 84 -6.10 14.44 13.45
CA SER A 84 -6.54 14.37 14.84
C SER A 84 -5.63 13.48 15.68
N SER A 85 -5.54 13.79 16.97
CA SER A 85 -4.84 12.95 17.95
C SER A 85 -5.80 11.93 18.57
N ALA A 86 -5.30 10.71 18.81
CA ALA A 86 -6.03 9.71 19.58
C ALA A 86 -5.98 10.02 21.07
N ARG A 87 -7.08 9.74 21.78
CA ARG A 87 -7.16 9.83 23.25
C ARG A 87 -7.14 8.46 23.91
N ASN A 88 -7.68 7.44 23.23
CA ASN A 88 -7.87 6.08 23.75
C ASN A 88 -7.05 5.05 22.97
N ALA A 89 -6.98 5.20 21.64
CA ALA A 89 -6.19 4.30 20.81
C ALA A 89 -4.70 4.64 20.87
N ARG A 90 -3.86 3.63 20.63
CA ARG A 90 -2.43 3.83 20.43
C ARG A 90 -2.17 4.16 18.96
N LEU A 91 -1.46 5.26 18.70
CA LEU A 91 -0.99 5.61 17.35
C LEU A 91 0.51 5.37 17.22
N SER A 92 0.92 4.86 16.07
CA SER A 92 2.31 4.73 15.66
C SER A 92 2.38 5.13 14.19
N ILE A 93 2.61 6.44 13.97
CA ILE A 93 2.53 7.07 12.66
C ILE A 93 3.91 7.56 12.23
N ASP A 94 4.31 7.22 11.01
CA ASP A 94 5.53 7.71 10.38
C ASP A 94 5.29 7.92 8.89
N THR A 95 5.21 9.18 8.46
CA THR A 95 4.92 9.55 7.08
C THR A 95 6.12 9.41 6.15
N THR A 96 7.28 8.96 6.67
CA THR A 96 8.52 8.77 5.89
C THR A 96 8.73 7.33 5.45
N LYS A 97 7.78 6.44 5.79
CA LYS A 97 7.85 4.99 5.57
C LYS A 97 6.49 4.50 5.10
N SER A 98 6.47 3.53 4.20
CA SER A 98 5.27 2.72 3.92
C SER A 98 4.79 1.96 5.17
N ALA A 99 3.50 1.62 5.23
CA ALA A 99 2.95 0.81 6.31
C ALA A 99 3.62 -0.57 6.39
N GLY A 100 3.96 -1.15 5.24
CA GLY A 100 4.69 -2.41 5.11
C GLY A 100 6.07 -2.34 5.76
N LEU A 101 6.81 -1.24 5.58
CA LEU A 101 8.10 -1.04 6.26
C LEU A 101 7.92 -0.90 7.77
N LEU A 102 6.91 -0.14 8.22
CA LEU A 102 6.62 0.00 9.66
C LEU A 102 6.30 -1.34 10.32
N CYS A 103 5.44 -2.15 9.69
CA CYS A 103 5.11 -3.48 10.17
C CYS A 103 6.35 -4.40 10.17
N TYR A 104 7.20 -4.28 9.15
CA TYR A 104 8.38 -5.11 9.02
C TYR A 104 9.44 -4.81 10.08
N GLU A 105 9.68 -3.55 10.43
CA GLU A 105 10.63 -3.19 11.49
C GLU A 105 10.25 -3.82 12.83
N LEU A 106 8.96 -3.92 13.13
CA LEU A 106 8.45 -4.61 14.32
C LEU A 106 8.69 -6.12 14.24
N CYS A 107 8.38 -6.75 13.11
CA CYS A 107 8.69 -8.16 12.87
C CYS A 107 10.19 -8.44 13.02
N LYS A 108 11.05 -7.58 12.46
CA LYS A 108 12.50 -7.71 12.52
C LYS A 108 13.02 -7.60 13.95
N ALA A 109 12.44 -6.71 14.76
CA ALA A 109 12.77 -6.57 16.17
C ALA A 109 12.40 -7.81 17.02
N GLU A 110 11.39 -8.60 16.61
CA GLU A 110 11.04 -9.90 17.21
C GLU A 110 11.76 -11.09 16.52
N GLY A 111 12.76 -10.83 15.68
CA GLY A 111 13.55 -11.88 15.02
C GLY A 111 12.85 -12.60 13.86
N LEU A 112 11.79 -12.01 13.31
CA LEU A 112 11.02 -12.55 12.17
C LEU A 112 11.50 -12.01 10.81
N GLY A 113 12.63 -11.29 10.78
CA GLY A 113 13.23 -10.77 9.56
C GLY A 113 13.88 -11.86 8.71
N SER A 114 13.99 -11.62 7.41
CA SER A 114 14.74 -12.46 6.48
C SER A 114 15.29 -11.62 5.32
N PRO A 115 16.33 -12.08 4.60
CA PRO A 115 16.84 -11.39 3.41
C PRO A 115 15.77 -11.17 2.33
N GLU A 116 14.87 -12.14 2.17
CA GLU A 116 13.73 -12.05 1.25
C GLU A 116 12.78 -10.92 1.69
N LEU A 117 12.40 -10.88 2.96
CA LEU A 117 11.55 -9.81 3.45
C LEU A 117 12.23 -8.44 3.37
N ASP A 118 13.53 -8.35 3.68
CA ASP A 118 14.32 -7.12 3.52
C ASP A 118 14.20 -6.60 2.08
N ARG A 119 14.26 -7.50 1.09
CA ARG A 119 14.13 -7.16 -0.33
C ARG A 119 12.70 -6.74 -0.72
N LEU A 120 11.69 -7.54 -0.36
CA LEU A 120 10.30 -7.28 -0.73
C LEU A 120 9.80 -5.98 -0.11
N VAL A 121 10.11 -5.75 1.17
CA VAL A 121 9.69 -4.55 1.89
C VAL A 121 10.41 -3.30 1.36
N ARG A 122 11.67 -3.39 0.93
CA ARG A 122 12.36 -2.28 0.25
C ARG A 122 11.62 -1.88 -1.04
N LEU A 123 11.29 -2.86 -1.88
CA LEU A 123 10.56 -2.61 -3.13
C LEU A 123 9.17 -2.01 -2.87
N ASN A 124 8.46 -2.54 -1.86
CA ASN A 124 7.19 -1.99 -1.41
C ASN A 124 7.33 -0.51 -1.03
N ASN A 125 8.31 -0.19 -0.18
CA ASN A 125 8.54 1.17 0.30
C ASN A 125 8.87 2.16 -0.81
N ILE A 126 9.65 1.72 -1.82
CA ILE A 126 9.99 2.55 -2.99
C ILE A 126 8.75 2.87 -3.81
N ALA A 127 7.91 1.86 -4.09
CA ALA A 127 6.72 2.06 -4.91
C ALA A 127 5.65 2.89 -4.19
N ASP A 128 5.43 2.61 -2.92
CA ASP A 128 4.40 3.26 -2.11
C ASP A 128 4.69 4.74 -1.86
N LEU A 129 5.94 5.06 -1.48
CA LEU A 129 6.39 6.45 -1.32
C LEU A 129 6.74 7.14 -2.65
N PHE A 130 6.55 6.46 -3.77
CA PHE A 130 6.85 6.96 -5.11
C PHE A 130 8.28 7.53 -5.26
N LEU A 131 9.29 6.76 -4.83
CA LEU A 131 10.70 7.17 -4.91
C LEU A 131 11.26 6.93 -6.32
N ASP A 132 10.88 7.78 -7.25
CA ASP A 132 11.17 7.67 -8.69
C ASP A 132 12.65 7.80 -9.08
N ASP A 133 13.43 8.50 -8.28
CA ASP A 133 14.90 8.57 -8.41
C ASP A 133 15.61 7.25 -8.04
N ASP A 134 14.95 6.29 -7.38
CA ASP A 134 15.56 5.00 -7.03
C ASP A 134 15.79 4.15 -8.30
N PRO A 135 16.99 3.57 -8.49
CA PRO A 135 17.28 2.76 -9.69
C PRO A 135 16.35 1.55 -9.85
N GLU A 136 15.68 1.13 -8.78
CA GLU A 136 14.76 0.00 -8.79
C GLU A 136 13.28 0.42 -8.82
N PHE A 137 12.99 1.71 -8.97
CA PHE A 137 11.62 2.23 -8.98
C PHE A 137 10.71 1.54 -9.99
N GLY A 138 11.21 1.29 -11.21
CA GLY A 138 10.47 0.56 -12.23
C GLY A 138 10.10 -0.86 -11.80
N THR A 139 11.04 -1.58 -11.16
CA THR A 139 10.80 -2.92 -10.61
C THR A 139 9.82 -2.84 -9.44
N ALA A 140 10.00 -1.89 -8.53
CA ALA A 140 9.09 -1.66 -7.41
C ALA A 140 7.64 -1.45 -7.88
N CYS A 141 7.44 -0.66 -8.93
CA CYS A 141 6.13 -0.45 -9.56
C CYS A 141 5.54 -1.74 -10.16
N ASP A 142 6.37 -2.62 -10.72
CA ASP A 142 5.93 -3.92 -11.23
C ASP A 142 5.37 -4.79 -10.08
N TYR A 143 6.02 -4.77 -8.90
CA TYR A 143 5.51 -5.45 -7.70
C TYR A 143 4.21 -4.81 -7.19
N ALA A 144 4.16 -3.48 -7.07
CA ALA A 144 2.97 -2.76 -6.61
C ALA A 144 1.75 -3.01 -7.52
N SER A 145 1.99 -3.21 -8.81
CA SER A 145 0.93 -3.50 -9.80
C SER A 145 0.32 -4.90 -9.63
N LEU A 146 1.01 -5.86 -9.02
CA LEU A 146 0.49 -7.23 -8.85
C LEU A 146 -0.83 -7.24 -8.07
N VAL A 147 -0.89 -6.55 -6.93
CA VAL A 147 -2.11 -6.55 -6.11
C VAL A 147 -3.21 -5.76 -6.80
N LYS A 148 -2.88 -4.65 -7.47
CA LYS A 148 -3.85 -3.87 -8.25
C LYS A 148 -4.49 -4.70 -9.36
N VAL A 149 -3.73 -5.54 -10.05
CA VAL A 149 -4.22 -6.36 -11.17
C VAL A 149 -4.89 -7.65 -10.70
N TYR A 150 -4.30 -8.35 -9.75
CA TYR A 150 -4.74 -9.69 -9.36
C TYR A 150 -5.58 -9.74 -8.09
N GLN A 151 -5.73 -8.62 -7.39
CA GLN A 151 -6.50 -8.45 -6.15
C GLN A 151 -5.85 -9.11 -4.92
N PHE A 152 -6.01 -8.45 -3.77
CA PHE A 152 -5.42 -8.85 -2.48
C PHE A 152 -5.64 -10.32 -2.14
N TRP A 153 -6.89 -10.77 -2.09
CA TRP A 153 -7.21 -12.10 -1.57
C TRP A 153 -6.77 -13.24 -2.50
N ASN A 154 -6.69 -12.99 -3.80
CA ASN A 154 -6.18 -13.98 -4.74
C ASN A 154 -4.67 -14.14 -4.57
N ILE A 155 -3.93 -13.03 -4.50
CA ILE A 155 -2.49 -13.04 -4.23
C ILE A 155 -2.21 -13.66 -2.86
N HIS A 156 -2.90 -13.22 -1.80
CA HIS A 156 -2.76 -13.78 -0.46
C HIS A 156 -2.96 -15.31 -0.45
N ARG A 157 -4.02 -15.81 -1.10
CA ARG A 157 -4.32 -17.25 -1.19
C ARG A 157 -3.29 -18.01 -2.02
N LEU A 158 -2.87 -17.47 -3.16
CA LEU A 158 -1.85 -18.05 -4.04
C LEU A 158 -0.53 -18.28 -3.30
N LEU A 159 -0.16 -17.34 -2.43
CA LEU A 159 1.09 -17.40 -1.67
C LEU A 159 0.98 -18.22 -0.38
N GLU A 160 -0.23 -18.65 0.01
CA GLU A 160 -0.52 -19.33 1.28
C GLU A 160 -0.04 -18.52 2.51
N GLY A 161 -0.19 -17.19 2.47
CA GLY A 161 0.28 -16.27 3.52
C GLY A 161 1.80 -16.09 3.61
N LYS A 162 2.59 -16.71 2.72
CA LYS A 162 4.05 -16.53 2.64
C LYS A 162 4.42 -15.48 1.60
N ILE A 163 4.30 -14.20 1.97
CA ILE A 163 4.51 -13.05 1.07
C ILE A 163 5.87 -13.02 0.38
N GLU A 164 6.91 -13.64 0.96
CA GLU A 164 8.23 -13.81 0.37
C GLU A 164 8.19 -14.49 -1.00
N ARG A 165 7.18 -15.35 -1.24
CA ARG A 165 6.97 -16.02 -2.53
C ARG A 165 6.61 -15.06 -3.67
N LEU A 166 6.34 -13.78 -3.40
CA LEU A 166 6.21 -12.76 -4.43
C LEU A 166 7.53 -12.40 -5.07
N LEU A 167 8.65 -12.58 -4.38
CA LEU A 167 9.96 -12.33 -4.96
C LEU A 167 10.17 -13.24 -6.15
N ASP A 168 10.54 -12.62 -7.27
CA ASP A 168 10.81 -13.29 -8.54
C ASP A 168 9.63 -14.16 -9.02
N HIS A 169 8.41 -13.85 -8.57
CA HIS A 169 7.22 -14.58 -8.97
C HIS A 169 6.97 -14.41 -10.48
N PRO A 170 6.65 -15.48 -11.24
CA PRO A 170 6.50 -15.41 -12.69
C PRO A 170 5.48 -14.37 -13.21
N LEU A 171 4.48 -14.01 -12.40
CA LEU A 171 3.51 -12.96 -12.74
C LEU A 171 4.15 -11.56 -12.90
N LEU A 172 5.36 -11.34 -12.39
CA LEU A 172 6.10 -10.09 -12.59
C LEU A 172 6.42 -9.84 -14.07
N GLU A 173 6.61 -10.90 -14.88
CA GLU A 173 6.81 -10.76 -16.33
C GLU A 173 5.59 -10.10 -17.00
N VAL A 174 4.39 -10.41 -16.50
CA VAL A 174 3.16 -9.77 -16.99
C VAL A 174 3.15 -8.29 -16.61
N MET A 175 3.52 -7.94 -15.38
CA MET A 175 3.55 -6.53 -14.93
C MET A 175 4.60 -5.73 -15.71
N GLN A 176 5.80 -6.27 -15.88
CA GLN A 176 6.86 -5.68 -16.67
C GLN A 176 6.42 -5.49 -18.14
N THR A 177 5.73 -6.46 -18.71
CA THR A 177 5.20 -6.37 -20.08
C THR A 177 4.13 -5.29 -20.18
N LYS A 178 3.19 -5.21 -19.23
CA LYS A 178 2.20 -4.13 -19.17
C LYS A 178 2.91 -2.78 -19.10
N ARG A 179 3.87 -2.58 -18.20
CA ARG A 179 4.63 -1.32 -18.11
C ARG A 179 5.33 -0.96 -19.43
N ARG A 180 6.00 -1.92 -20.07
CA ARG A 180 6.75 -1.70 -21.32
C ARG A 180 5.87 -1.42 -22.54
N VAL A 181 4.68 -2.03 -22.59
CA VAL A 181 3.80 -1.97 -23.77
C VAL A 181 2.70 -0.93 -23.58
N GLU A 182 1.99 -0.99 -22.45
CA GLU A 182 0.80 -0.18 -22.20
C GLU A 182 1.15 1.26 -21.85
N ASN A 183 2.16 1.51 -21.01
CA ASN A 183 2.45 2.88 -20.58
C ASN A 183 2.83 3.80 -21.74
N PRO A 184 3.71 3.44 -22.69
CA PRO A 184 4.02 4.33 -23.81
C PRO A 184 2.81 4.65 -24.68
N ILE A 185 1.91 3.68 -24.89
CA ILE A 185 0.64 3.90 -25.61
C ILE A 185 -0.25 4.85 -24.79
N GLY A 186 -0.36 4.60 -23.49
CA GLY A 186 -1.12 5.43 -22.55
C GLY A 186 -0.65 6.87 -22.50
N VAL A 187 0.66 7.11 -22.41
CA VAL A 187 1.27 8.46 -22.45
C VAL A 187 0.96 9.15 -23.77
N ALA A 188 1.19 8.48 -24.91
CA ALA A 188 0.96 9.06 -26.22
C ALA A 188 -0.50 9.47 -26.41
N TRP A 189 -1.44 8.63 -25.96
CA TRP A 189 -2.87 8.95 -26.00
C TRP A 189 -3.21 10.10 -25.04
N SER A 190 -2.81 9.99 -23.76
CA SER A 190 -3.16 10.95 -22.71
C SER A 190 -2.65 12.36 -23.04
N ARG A 191 -1.42 12.48 -23.57
CA ARG A 191 -0.83 13.75 -24.02
C ARG A 191 -1.69 14.50 -25.04
N GLY A 192 -2.35 13.76 -25.94
CA GLY A 192 -3.21 14.34 -26.98
C GLY A 192 -4.64 14.63 -26.54
N ASN A 193 -5.05 14.20 -25.34
CA ASN A 193 -6.44 14.20 -24.89
C ASN A 193 -6.64 14.93 -23.54
N VAL A 194 -5.72 15.82 -23.17
CA VAL A 194 -5.85 16.62 -21.95
C VAL A 194 -6.99 17.64 -22.11
N ILE A 195 -7.93 17.65 -21.16
CA ILE A 195 -9.04 18.60 -21.13
C ILE A 195 -8.67 19.74 -20.17
N ALA A 196 -8.56 20.96 -20.70
CA ALA A 196 -8.31 22.14 -19.86
C ALA A 196 -9.51 22.41 -18.93
N ILE A 197 -9.27 22.43 -17.62
CA ILE A 197 -10.25 22.90 -16.61
C ILE A 197 -10.03 24.40 -16.35
N SER A 198 -8.77 24.80 -16.25
CA SER A 198 -8.31 26.19 -16.05
C SER A 198 -6.92 26.36 -16.68
N PRO A 199 -6.35 27.58 -16.72
CA PRO A 199 -4.97 27.75 -17.18
C PRO A 199 -3.98 26.87 -16.39
N GLU A 200 -4.19 26.70 -15.08
CA GLU A 200 -3.30 25.97 -14.20
C GLU A 200 -3.58 24.46 -14.11
N VAL A 201 -4.79 24.01 -14.47
CA VAL A 201 -5.26 22.64 -14.23
C VAL A 201 -5.79 21.98 -15.51
N GLY A 202 -5.23 20.82 -15.84
CA GLY A 202 -5.71 19.93 -16.88
C GLY A 202 -6.24 18.61 -16.32
N LEU A 203 -7.35 18.11 -16.86
CA LEU A 203 -7.84 16.75 -16.64
C LEU A 203 -7.17 15.81 -17.63
N VAL A 204 -6.58 14.73 -17.11
CA VAL A 204 -5.91 13.69 -17.87
C VAL A 204 -6.65 12.39 -17.66
N GLU A 205 -7.27 11.89 -18.71
CA GLU A 205 -7.78 10.52 -18.73
C GLU A 205 -6.66 9.56 -19.15
N THR A 206 -6.52 8.46 -18.42
CA THR A 206 -5.61 7.38 -18.80
C THR A 206 -6.40 6.15 -19.22
N VAL A 207 -6.54 5.95 -20.53
CA VAL A 207 -7.32 4.84 -21.10
C VAL A 207 -6.61 3.49 -20.95
N LEU A 208 -5.29 3.50 -20.88
CA LEU A 208 -4.47 2.30 -20.83
C LEU A 208 -3.17 2.57 -20.06
N GLY A 209 -2.68 1.55 -19.35
CA GLY A 209 -1.43 1.62 -18.58
C GLY A 209 -1.61 2.10 -17.14
N ASN A 210 -0.49 2.32 -16.46
CA ASN A 210 -0.48 2.77 -15.07
C ASN A 210 -0.66 4.29 -14.99
N THR A 211 -1.79 4.72 -14.44
CA THR A 211 -2.18 6.15 -14.32
C THR A 211 -1.11 6.99 -13.64
N ASN A 212 -0.57 6.55 -12.49
CA ASN A 212 0.41 7.33 -11.74
C ASN A 212 1.69 7.53 -12.54
N LEU A 213 2.19 6.47 -13.19
CA LEU A 213 3.40 6.56 -14.02
C LEU A 213 3.18 7.44 -15.26
N ILE A 214 2.01 7.34 -15.88
CA ILE A 214 1.65 8.15 -17.06
C ILE A 214 1.60 9.62 -16.69
N VAL A 215 0.87 9.97 -15.62
CA VAL A 215 0.72 11.36 -15.16
C VAL A 215 2.06 11.93 -14.72
N ASN A 216 2.88 11.17 -13.99
CA ASN A 216 4.22 11.60 -13.59
C ASN A 216 5.08 11.94 -14.81
N GLN A 217 5.12 11.05 -15.81
CA GLN A 217 5.87 11.29 -17.03
C GLN A 217 5.40 12.54 -17.78
N LEU A 218 4.08 12.79 -17.84
CA LEU A 218 3.54 14.00 -18.48
C LEU A 218 3.97 15.29 -17.75
N LEU A 219 4.05 15.25 -16.41
CA LEU A 219 4.50 16.37 -15.59
C LEU A 219 6.01 16.62 -15.76
N GLU A 220 6.85 15.59 -15.68
CA GLU A 220 8.30 15.68 -15.83
C GLU A 220 8.72 16.22 -17.19
N GLU A 221 8.12 15.69 -18.25
CA GLU A 221 8.39 16.11 -19.63
C GLU A 221 7.81 17.50 -19.95
N LYS A 222 7.01 18.09 -19.03
CA LYS A 222 6.21 19.29 -19.28
C LYS A 222 5.41 19.16 -20.58
N ALA A 223 4.80 17.98 -20.76
CA ALA A 223 4.15 17.57 -22.00
C ALA A 223 2.83 18.32 -22.26
N THR A 224 2.35 19.10 -21.30
CA THR A 224 1.11 19.89 -21.35
C THR A 224 1.38 21.31 -20.84
N PRO A 225 0.57 22.31 -21.21
CA PRO A 225 0.70 23.66 -20.67
C PRO A 225 0.25 23.77 -19.20
N HIS A 226 -0.41 22.75 -18.66
CA HIS A 226 -0.95 22.75 -17.31
C HIS A 226 0.07 22.21 -16.31
N PRO A 227 0.49 23.00 -15.31
CA PRO A 227 1.42 22.55 -14.27
C PRO A 227 0.79 21.55 -13.28
N VAL A 228 -0.54 21.46 -13.22
CA VAL A 228 -1.28 20.52 -12.38
C VAL A 228 -2.15 19.64 -13.26
N LEU A 229 -2.04 18.33 -13.07
CA LEU A 229 -2.85 17.33 -13.76
C LEU A 229 -3.71 16.59 -12.74
N VAL A 230 -5.01 16.49 -13.03
CA VAL A 230 -5.98 15.70 -12.25
C VAL A 230 -6.46 14.52 -13.10
N THR A 231 -6.88 13.43 -12.46
CA THR A 231 -7.34 12.19 -13.09
C THR A 231 -8.70 11.79 -12.57
#